data_AF-A0A6H5L104-F1
#
_entry.id   AF-A0A6H5L104-F1
#
_cell.length_a   1.000
_cell.length_b   1.000
_cell.length_c   1.000
_cell.angle_alpha   90.00
_cell.angle_beta   90.00
_cell.angle_gamma   90.00
#
_symmetry.space_group_name_H-M   'P 1'
#
loop_
_entity.id
_entity.type
_entity.pdbx_description
1 polymer ?
#
loop_
_entity_poly.entity_id
_entity_poly.type
_entity_poly.pdbx_seq_one_letter_code
_entity_poly.pdbx_strand_id
1 'polypeptide(L)'
;MMYSTAVIGGAAVTSNVWASTAFVLPSASPFVGPRTDVYCEGSTRTVGNRNSACGPMMALKGLARKAKEAQVSKDMDELRSAEPDSPVFQLLEKAEAGKGAGDGPEYPLSDVLRKNKGTLSVVAEYRKILKSGFIDGILAPELLCPLLRNGGAACIAVATEPLTGGCSDADVKTVVEEQENSRGDFPGPMPVIIRDLVISEFEIARAKAAGAAGVTVVLALVGPERAAELAAFAKKLGMEAVIQATSQEEIEQAVTSEDISIISIVGKTVDEAVELRQYIPDRVVSVAHVDRRSDEGLDEIEDCWQLRDAGYHTIWASEVLYKGGMMQAESAEAILKAIRAKASVKYGRARGMSGKGEGAKEYLGYLAQ
;
A
#
# COMPACT_ATOMS: atom_id res chain seq x y z
N MET A 1 -67.21 24.54 -27.65
CA MET A 1 -66.97 25.09 -29.00
C MET A 1 -65.55 24.74 -29.41
N MET A 2 -65.43 24.06 -30.56
CA MET A 2 -64.25 23.85 -31.43
C MET A 2 -62.99 23.24 -30.78
N TYR A 3 -62.74 21.92 -30.89
CA TYR A 3 -62.28 21.14 -32.07
C TYR A 3 -60.97 21.62 -32.70
N SER A 4 -59.93 20.78 -32.61
CA SER A 4 -59.26 20.24 -33.80
C SER A 4 -58.62 18.88 -33.48
N THR A 5 -58.62 18.02 -34.49
CA THR A 5 -58.57 16.55 -34.50
C THR A 5 -57.69 16.12 -35.67
N ALA A 6 -56.93 15.02 -35.52
CA ALA A 6 -56.46 14.05 -36.54
C ALA A 6 -55.34 13.21 -35.87
N VAL A 7 -55.48 11.95 -35.43
CA VAL A 7 -55.86 10.66 -36.09
C VAL A 7 -54.90 10.35 -37.28
N ILE A 8 -54.31 9.17 -37.56
CA ILE A 8 -54.68 7.73 -37.43
C ILE A 8 -53.41 6.83 -37.53
N GLY A 9 -53.41 5.67 -36.82
CA GLY A 9 -53.02 4.34 -37.35
C GLY A 9 -51.64 3.80 -36.94
N GLY A 10 -51.44 2.58 -36.42
CA GLY A 10 -52.28 1.38 -36.40
C GLY A 10 -51.76 0.33 -37.36
N ALA A 11 -50.84 -0.54 -36.93
CA ALA A 11 -50.63 -1.89 -37.49
C ALA A 11 -49.71 -2.72 -36.59
N ALA A 12 -50.30 -3.69 -35.89
CA ALA A 12 -49.60 -4.87 -35.41
C ALA A 12 -49.38 -5.82 -36.60
N VAL A 13 -48.17 -6.37 -36.75
CA VAL A 13 -47.93 -7.56 -37.58
C VAL A 13 -47.00 -8.49 -36.82
N THR A 14 -47.59 -9.61 -36.44
CA THR A 14 -46.96 -10.89 -36.09
C THR A 14 -46.31 -11.51 -37.33
N SER A 15 -45.12 -12.10 -37.19
CA SER A 15 -44.81 -13.38 -37.84
C SER A 15 -43.50 -13.98 -37.33
N ASN A 16 -43.62 -15.23 -36.91
CA ASN A 16 -42.58 -16.21 -36.60
C ASN A 16 -41.72 -16.60 -37.83
N VAL A 17 -40.76 -17.49 -37.55
CA VAL A 17 -39.97 -18.36 -38.44
C VAL A 17 -38.63 -17.69 -38.82
N TRP A 18 -37.49 -18.14 -38.30
CA TRP A 18 -36.79 -19.34 -38.79
C TRP A 18 -36.08 -20.16 -37.72
N ALA A 19 -36.05 -21.46 -38.04
CA ALA A 19 -35.63 -22.59 -37.24
C ALA A 19 -34.11 -22.80 -37.21
N SER A 20 -33.70 -23.52 -36.16
CA SER A 20 -32.71 -24.60 -36.17
C SER A 20 -31.42 -24.42 -36.97
N THR A 21 -30.31 -24.24 -36.23
CA THR A 21 -29.13 -25.06 -36.51
C THR A 21 -28.39 -25.34 -35.20
N ALA A 22 -28.66 -26.51 -34.64
CA ALA A 22 -27.82 -27.11 -33.62
C ALA A 22 -26.48 -27.49 -34.29
N PHE A 23 -25.40 -26.86 -33.87
CA PHE A 23 -24.05 -27.30 -34.24
C PHE A 23 -23.59 -28.32 -33.21
N VAL A 24 -23.76 -29.60 -33.56
CA VAL A 24 -23.20 -30.74 -32.86
C VAL A 24 -21.70 -30.78 -33.18
N LEU A 25 -20.85 -30.66 -32.17
CA LEU A 25 -19.44 -31.05 -32.24
C LEU A 25 -19.20 -32.24 -31.30
N PRO A 26 -18.26 -33.14 -31.63
CA PRO A 26 -18.31 -34.53 -31.22
C PRO A 26 -17.78 -34.72 -29.80
N SER A 27 -18.42 -35.63 -29.07
CA SER A 27 -17.88 -36.24 -27.86
C SER A 27 -16.54 -36.93 -28.16
N ALA A 28 -15.44 -36.36 -27.68
CA ALA A 28 -14.16 -37.05 -27.57
C ALA A 28 -14.00 -37.57 -26.14
N SER A 29 -13.66 -38.86 -26.07
CA SER A 29 -13.51 -39.71 -24.90
C SER A 29 -12.49 -39.22 -23.86
N PRO A 30 -12.65 -39.59 -22.58
CA PRO A 30 -11.66 -39.31 -21.55
C PRO A 30 -10.44 -40.20 -21.75
N PHE A 31 -9.28 -39.59 -22.04
CA PHE A 31 -8.00 -40.28 -22.04
C PHE A 31 -7.58 -40.53 -20.59
N VAL A 32 -7.63 -41.79 -20.18
CA VAL A 32 -7.17 -42.29 -18.89
C VAL A 32 -5.64 -42.37 -18.92
N GLY A 33 -4.97 -41.40 -18.29
CA GLY A 33 -3.57 -41.51 -17.91
C GLY A 33 -3.43 -42.26 -16.57
N PRO A 34 -2.36 -43.04 -16.36
CA PRO A 34 -2.26 -43.95 -15.22
C PRO A 34 -2.15 -43.18 -13.90
N ARG A 35 -3.11 -43.41 -13.00
CA ARG A 35 -3.00 -43.10 -11.58
C ARG A 35 -1.93 -44.01 -10.99
N THR A 36 -0.84 -43.41 -10.51
CA THR A 36 0.05 -44.07 -9.56
C THR A 36 -0.48 -43.75 -8.17
N ASP A 37 -1.14 -44.74 -7.58
CA ASP A 37 -1.50 -44.72 -6.17
C ASP A 37 -0.21 -44.88 -5.35
N VAL A 38 0.21 -43.82 -4.66
CA VAL A 38 1.16 -43.93 -3.55
C VAL A 38 0.39 -43.67 -2.27
N TYR A 39 -0.01 -44.76 -1.64
CA TYR A 39 -0.36 -44.80 -0.22
C TYR A 39 0.81 -44.27 0.61
N CYS A 40 0.54 -43.33 1.51
CA CYS A 40 1.38 -43.08 2.68
C CYS A 40 0.46 -42.86 3.89
N GLU A 41 0.14 -43.97 4.56
CA GLU A 41 -0.21 -43.95 5.97
C GLU A 41 1.02 -43.60 6.80
N GLY A 42 0.83 -42.82 7.87
CA GLY A 42 1.60 -43.00 9.09
C GLY A 42 2.89 -42.20 9.28
N SER A 43 2.76 -41.18 10.12
CA SER A 43 3.62 -40.92 11.28
C SER A 43 4.73 -39.87 11.20
N THR A 44 4.80 -39.15 12.32
CA THR A 44 5.85 -38.27 12.86
C THR A 44 5.84 -36.80 12.43
N ARG A 45 5.32 -35.99 13.37
CA ARG A 45 5.68 -34.58 13.55
C ARG A 45 7.19 -34.44 13.60
N THR A 46 7.77 -33.77 12.62
CA THR A 46 9.11 -33.20 12.71
C THR A 46 8.98 -31.68 12.81
N VAL A 47 9.26 -31.16 14.01
CA VAL A 47 9.49 -29.74 14.25
C VAL A 47 10.80 -29.39 13.55
N GLY A 48 10.69 -28.83 12.34
CA GLY A 48 11.82 -28.34 11.57
C GLY A 48 12.30 -27.01 12.12
N ASN A 49 13.31 -27.06 12.99
CA ASN A 49 14.11 -25.93 13.43
C ASN A 49 14.77 -25.25 12.21
N ARG A 50 14.31 -24.07 11.80
CA ARG A 50 14.97 -23.26 10.76
C ARG A 50 16.03 -22.38 11.42
N ASN A 51 17.23 -22.91 11.49
CA ASN A 51 18.43 -22.15 11.84
C ASN A 51 18.66 -20.99 10.86
N SER A 52 19.00 -19.85 11.45
CA SER A 52 19.43 -18.57 10.89
C SER A 52 20.43 -18.68 9.72
N ALA A 53 19.98 -18.34 8.51
CA ALA A 53 20.85 -18.13 7.35
C ALA A 53 21.25 -16.64 7.26
N CYS A 54 22.23 -16.23 8.08
CA CYS A 54 22.72 -14.82 8.07
C CYS A 54 23.76 -14.53 6.95
N GLY A 55 24.21 -15.55 6.21
CA GLY A 55 25.23 -15.41 5.15
C GLY A 55 24.72 -14.96 3.76
N PRO A 56 23.61 -15.51 3.21
CA PRO A 56 23.14 -15.16 1.87
C PRO A 56 22.53 -13.76 1.75
N MET A 57 21.98 -13.24 2.86
CA MET A 57 21.22 -11.99 2.87
C MET A 57 22.12 -10.73 2.78
N MET A 58 23.33 -10.79 3.33
CA MET A 58 24.33 -9.70 3.23
C MET A 58 24.79 -9.47 1.78
N ALA A 59 25.02 -10.54 1.01
CA ALA A 59 25.43 -10.43 -0.39
C ALA A 59 24.32 -9.83 -1.28
N LEU A 60 23.06 -10.22 -1.03
CA LEU A 60 21.88 -9.64 -1.68
C LEU A 60 21.71 -8.15 -1.37
N LYS A 61 21.94 -7.72 -0.11
CA LYS A 61 21.90 -6.30 0.29
C LYS A 61 22.97 -5.48 -0.45
N GLY A 62 24.20 -5.99 -0.53
CA GLY A 62 25.30 -5.32 -1.23
C GLY A 62 25.07 -5.16 -2.74
N LEU A 63 24.48 -6.18 -3.39
CA LEU A 63 24.11 -6.11 -4.81
C LEU A 63 22.97 -5.12 -5.05
N ALA A 64 21.92 -5.15 -4.23
CA ALA A 64 20.81 -4.21 -4.32
C ALA A 64 21.28 -2.76 -4.17
N ARG A 65 22.17 -2.50 -3.19
CA ARG A 65 22.76 -1.18 -2.98
C ARG A 65 23.54 -0.70 -4.20
N LYS A 66 24.45 -1.52 -4.74
CA LYS A 66 25.24 -1.16 -5.93
C LYS A 66 24.37 -0.91 -7.17
N ALA A 67 23.35 -1.74 -7.37
CA ALA A 67 22.41 -1.54 -8.47
C ALA A 67 21.66 -0.20 -8.32
N LYS A 68 21.24 0.12 -7.08
CA LYS A 68 20.58 1.39 -6.78
C LYS A 68 21.53 2.60 -6.93
N GLU A 69 22.78 2.50 -6.49
CA GLU A 69 23.81 3.53 -6.69
C GLU A 69 24.03 3.83 -8.18
N ALA A 70 24.13 2.77 -9.01
CA ALA A 70 24.26 2.93 -10.46
C ALA A 70 23.02 3.58 -11.09
N GLN A 71 21.81 3.21 -10.63
CA GLN A 71 20.57 3.82 -11.09
C GLN A 71 20.51 5.30 -10.72
N VAL A 72 20.82 5.66 -9.47
CA VAL A 72 20.83 7.04 -8.99
C VAL A 72 21.82 7.91 -9.77
N SER A 73 23.03 7.38 -10.03
CA SER A 73 24.04 8.09 -10.83
C SER A 73 23.52 8.37 -12.24
N LYS A 74 22.92 7.37 -12.88
CA LYS A 74 22.35 7.51 -14.22
C LYS A 74 21.21 8.53 -14.25
N ASP A 75 20.27 8.43 -13.31
CA ASP A 75 19.13 9.35 -13.22
C ASP A 75 19.59 10.81 -12.99
N MET A 76 20.63 10.99 -12.16
CA MET A 76 21.20 12.32 -11.91
C MET A 76 21.85 12.90 -13.17
N ASP A 77 22.62 12.11 -13.91
CA ASP A 77 23.27 12.55 -15.15
C ASP A 77 22.26 12.86 -16.26
N GLU A 78 21.22 12.02 -16.38
CA GLU A 78 20.11 12.24 -17.32
C GLU A 78 19.35 13.52 -16.98
N LEU A 79 18.99 13.74 -15.71
CA LEU A 79 18.29 14.94 -15.28
C LEU A 79 19.15 16.19 -15.46
N ARG A 80 20.44 16.14 -15.10
CA ARG A 80 21.36 17.26 -15.28
C ARG A 80 21.51 17.65 -16.75
N SER A 81 21.48 16.68 -17.66
CA SER A 81 21.60 16.91 -19.09
C SER A 81 20.32 17.44 -19.72
N ALA A 82 19.16 16.94 -19.27
CA ALA A 82 17.86 17.32 -19.81
C ALA A 82 17.33 18.65 -19.23
N GLU A 83 17.48 18.84 -17.92
CA GLU A 83 16.90 19.93 -17.15
C GLU A 83 17.90 20.45 -16.09
N PRO A 84 18.97 21.17 -16.49
CA PRO A 84 20.00 21.64 -15.56
C PRO A 84 19.45 22.59 -14.47
N ASP A 85 18.42 23.35 -14.79
CA ASP A 85 17.74 24.28 -13.86
C ASP A 85 16.58 23.60 -13.08
N SER A 86 16.52 22.26 -13.09
CA SER A 86 15.45 21.50 -12.43
C SER A 86 15.28 21.91 -10.96
N PRO A 87 14.02 21.94 -10.44
CA PRO A 87 13.77 22.16 -9.01
C PRO A 87 14.56 21.23 -8.09
N VAL A 88 14.93 20.03 -8.56
CA VAL A 88 15.73 19.05 -7.80
C VAL A 88 17.09 19.64 -7.40
N PHE A 89 17.84 20.20 -8.36
CA PHE A 89 19.17 20.76 -8.07
C PHE A 89 19.06 22.02 -7.21
N GLN A 90 18.04 22.84 -7.43
CA GLN A 90 17.78 24.01 -6.58
C GLN A 90 17.47 23.62 -5.12
N LEU A 91 16.74 22.52 -4.90
CA LEU A 91 16.46 22.00 -3.57
C LEU A 91 17.73 21.48 -2.88
N LEU A 92 18.60 20.78 -3.62
CA LEU A 92 19.89 20.33 -3.13
C LEU A 92 20.76 21.51 -2.68
N GLU A 93 20.93 22.51 -3.54
CA GLU A 93 21.71 23.73 -3.23
C GLU A 93 21.14 24.49 -2.03
N LYS A 94 19.82 24.64 -1.94
CA LYS A 94 19.16 25.29 -0.80
C LYS A 94 19.43 24.55 0.51
N ALA A 95 19.31 23.22 0.50
CA ALA A 95 19.55 22.39 1.68
C ALA A 95 21.02 22.41 2.13
N GLU A 96 21.97 22.44 1.20
CA GLU A 96 23.39 22.61 1.48
C GLU A 96 23.71 23.98 2.08
N ALA A 97 23.05 25.04 1.60
CA ALA A 97 23.20 26.41 2.11
C ALA A 97 22.60 26.62 3.52
N GLY A 98 22.02 25.58 4.14
CA GLY A 98 21.41 25.66 5.47
C GLY A 98 20.13 26.51 5.53
N LYS A 99 19.59 26.89 4.38
CA LYS A 99 18.30 27.59 4.27
C LYS A 99 17.23 26.51 4.14
N GLY A 100 16.31 26.41 5.10
CA GLY A 100 15.17 25.49 5.01
C GLY A 100 14.50 25.64 3.63
N ALA A 101 14.38 24.55 2.88
CA ALA A 101 14.14 24.61 1.44
C ALA A 101 12.64 24.68 1.05
N GLY A 102 11.75 24.79 2.04
CA GLY A 102 10.33 25.00 1.80
C GLY A 102 9.62 25.55 3.04
N ASP A 103 8.50 26.24 2.81
CA ASP A 103 7.42 26.23 3.78
C ASP A 103 7.12 24.75 4.03
N GLY A 104 7.23 24.31 5.29
CA GLY A 104 7.01 22.91 5.65
C GLY A 104 5.64 22.42 5.14
N PRO A 105 5.41 21.11 5.12
CA PRO A 105 4.04 20.64 4.90
C PRO A 105 3.18 21.29 5.99
N GLU A 106 1.96 21.70 5.64
CA GLU A 106 1.05 22.35 6.59
C GLU A 106 0.92 21.53 7.89
N TYR A 107 1.14 20.21 7.79
CA TYR A 107 1.26 19.27 8.90
C TYR A 107 2.39 18.22 8.66
N PRO A 108 3.24 17.92 9.66
CA PRO A 108 4.19 16.80 9.60
C PRO A 108 3.50 15.46 9.27
N LEU A 109 4.15 14.61 8.48
CA LEU A 109 3.64 13.28 8.12
C LEU A 109 3.40 12.41 9.36
N SER A 110 4.29 12.50 10.34
CA SER A 110 4.20 11.81 11.62
C SER A 110 2.93 12.19 12.39
N ASP A 111 2.47 13.44 12.30
CA ASP A 111 1.22 13.87 12.93
C ASP A 111 -0.02 13.29 12.24
N VAL A 112 0.01 13.18 10.91
CA VAL A 112 -1.05 12.54 10.11
C VAL A 112 -1.16 11.04 10.44
N LEU A 113 -0.01 10.39 10.59
CA LEU A 113 0.08 8.96 10.90
C LEU A 113 -0.19 8.65 12.37
N ARG A 114 0.06 9.58 13.29
CA ARG A 114 -0.15 9.34 14.72
C ARG A 114 -1.64 9.26 15.04
N LYS A 115 -2.04 8.17 15.69
CA LYS A 115 -3.38 8.00 16.27
C LYS A 115 -3.32 7.59 17.72
N ASN A 116 -4.40 7.89 18.44
CA ASN A 116 -4.56 7.45 19.82
C ASN A 116 -4.63 5.92 19.88
N LYS A 117 -4.17 5.35 21.01
CA LYS A 117 -4.27 3.91 21.27
C LYS A 117 -5.72 3.43 21.07
N GLY A 118 -5.87 2.28 20.42
CA GLY A 118 -7.19 1.74 20.06
C GLY A 118 -7.79 2.31 18.78
N THR A 119 -7.04 3.09 17.99
CA THR A 119 -7.40 3.51 16.63
C THR A 119 -6.22 3.37 15.69
N LEU A 120 -6.51 3.29 14.37
CA LEU A 120 -5.49 3.18 13.33
C LEU A 120 -5.62 4.30 12.31
N SER A 121 -4.48 4.82 11.88
CA SER A 121 -4.31 5.43 10.56
C SER A 121 -4.03 4.34 9.54
N VAL A 122 -4.28 4.64 8.26
CA VAL A 122 -3.92 3.71 7.16
C VAL A 122 -3.15 4.46 6.10
N VAL A 123 -1.97 3.94 5.75
CA VAL A 123 -1.27 4.29 4.51
C VAL A 123 -1.76 3.31 3.44
N ALA A 124 -2.41 3.81 2.40
CA ALA A 124 -2.84 3.01 1.27
C ALA A 124 -1.77 3.02 0.18
N GLU A 125 -1.25 1.86 -0.21
CA GLU A 125 -0.21 1.78 -1.23
C GLU A 125 -0.80 1.59 -2.63
N TYR A 126 -0.43 2.48 -3.55
CA TYR A 126 -0.60 2.35 -4.98
C TYR A 126 0.62 1.67 -5.60
N ARG A 127 0.41 0.53 -6.25
CA ARG A 127 1.45 -0.25 -6.95
C ARG A 127 0.90 -0.95 -8.18
N LYS A 128 1.80 -1.35 -9.09
CA LYS A 128 1.52 -2.09 -10.32
C LYS A 128 1.96 -3.55 -10.31
N ILE A 129 2.87 -3.89 -9.42
CA ILE A 129 3.44 -5.25 -9.27
C ILE A 129 3.18 -5.71 -7.84
N LEU A 130 2.65 -6.92 -7.64
CA LEU A 130 2.53 -7.61 -6.34
C LEU A 130 3.61 -8.69 -6.23
N LYS A 131 3.78 -9.23 -5.02
CA LYS A 131 4.59 -10.46 -4.83
C LYS A 131 4.09 -11.63 -5.68
N SER A 132 2.78 -11.70 -5.90
CA SER A 132 2.12 -12.72 -6.73
C SER A 132 2.19 -12.46 -8.24
N GLY A 133 2.75 -11.33 -8.68
CA GLY A 133 2.84 -10.95 -10.10
C GLY A 133 2.18 -9.60 -10.40
N PHE A 134 2.00 -9.31 -11.70
CA PHE A 134 1.29 -8.11 -12.13
C PHE A 134 -0.17 -8.14 -11.68
N ILE A 135 -0.71 -6.96 -11.39
CA ILE A 135 -2.12 -6.81 -11.05
C ILE A 135 -2.90 -6.56 -12.34
N ASP A 136 -3.87 -7.42 -12.62
CA ASP A 136 -4.82 -7.18 -13.70
C ASP A 136 -5.87 -6.16 -13.25
N GLY A 137 -6.17 -5.18 -14.12
CA GLY A 137 -7.30 -4.27 -13.92
C GLY A 137 -7.12 -3.24 -12.79
N ILE A 138 -5.89 -2.80 -12.50
CA ILE A 138 -5.66 -1.69 -11.57
C ILE A 138 -6.44 -0.46 -12.02
N LEU A 139 -7.26 0.06 -11.11
CA LEU A 139 -7.92 1.34 -11.30
C LEU A 139 -6.87 2.45 -11.48
N ALA A 140 -7.10 3.30 -12.47
CA ALA A 140 -6.31 4.50 -12.66
C ALA A 140 -6.35 5.37 -11.38
N PRO A 141 -5.28 6.15 -11.06
CA PRO A 141 -5.24 6.95 -9.85
C PRO A 141 -6.46 7.86 -9.65
N GLU A 142 -7.02 8.40 -10.73
CA GLU A 142 -8.20 9.28 -10.73
C GLU A 142 -9.46 8.58 -10.23
N LEU A 143 -9.53 7.24 -10.36
CA LEU A 143 -10.64 6.43 -9.84
C LEU A 143 -10.32 5.85 -8.47
N LEU A 144 -9.07 5.44 -8.24
CA LEU A 144 -8.68 4.79 -7.00
C LEU A 144 -8.55 5.78 -5.84
N CYS A 145 -7.91 6.93 -6.04
CA CYS A 145 -7.66 7.88 -4.95
C CYS A 145 -8.94 8.35 -4.25
N PRO A 146 -10.05 8.67 -4.96
CA PRO A 146 -11.33 8.95 -4.29
C PRO A 146 -11.84 7.81 -3.42
N LEU A 147 -11.70 6.54 -3.87
CA LEU A 147 -12.09 5.37 -3.06
C LEU A 147 -11.23 5.25 -1.80
N LEU A 148 -9.92 5.50 -1.91
CA LEU A 148 -9.00 5.48 -0.78
C LEU A 148 -9.32 6.60 0.23
N ARG A 149 -9.58 7.82 -0.27
CA ARG A 149 -10.01 8.96 0.54
C ARG A 149 -11.33 8.70 1.26
N ASN A 150 -12.34 8.19 0.55
CA ASN A 150 -13.65 7.84 1.12
C ASN A 150 -13.56 6.67 2.11
N GLY A 151 -12.59 5.76 1.91
CA GLY A 151 -12.23 4.73 2.87
C GLY A 151 -11.58 5.29 4.15
N GLY A 152 -11.06 6.52 4.06
CA GLY A 152 -10.38 7.25 5.12
C GLY A 152 -8.93 6.82 5.28
N ALA A 153 -8.24 6.49 4.19
CA ALA A 153 -6.79 6.45 4.18
C ALA A 153 -6.23 7.82 4.62
N ALA A 154 -5.20 7.79 5.45
CA ALA A 154 -4.54 8.98 5.97
C ALA A 154 -3.45 9.48 5.01
N CYS A 155 -2.81 8.57 4.28
CA CYS A 155 -1.82 8.86 3.26
C CYS A 155 -1.95 7.88 2.10
N ILE A 156 -1.47 8.28 0.93
CA ILE A 156 -1.24 7.38 -0.20
C ILE A 156 0.27 7.19 -0.40
N ALA A 157 0.71 5.95 -0.58
CA ALA A 157 2.09 5.65 -0.91
C ALA A 157 2.20 5.13 -2.34
N VAL A 158 3.06 5.71 -3.16
CA VAL A 158 3.27 5.27 -4.55
C VAL A 158 4.56 4.46 -4.61
N ALA A 159 4.48 3.19 -5.02
CA ALA A 159 5.62 2.28 -5.06
C ALA A 159 6.37 2.36 -6.40
N THR A 160 7.48 3.11 -6.43
CA THR A 160 8.23 3.42 -7.66
C THR A 160 9.35 2.43 -7.97
N GLU A 161 9.73 1.58 -7.01
CA GLU A 161 10.80 0.61 -7.23
C GLU A 161 10.40 -0.36 -8.37
N PRO A 162 11.21 -0.50 -9.44
CA PRO A 162 10.79 -1.21 -10.66
C PRO A 162 10.41 -2.69 -10.48
N LEU A 163 11.02 -3.40 -9.53
CA LEU A 163 10.82 -4.84 -9.36
C LEU A 163 9.66 -5.18 -8.43
N THR A 164 9.32 -4.28 -7.51
CA THR A 164 8.35 -4.53 -6.43
C THR A 164 7.16 -3.59 -6.47
N GLY A 165 7.31 -2.39 -7.01
CA GLY A 165 6.26 -1.38 -7.09
C GLY A 165 5.75 -1.18 -8.51
N GLY A 166 6.66 -0.94 -9.45
CA GLY A 166 6.38 -0.81 -10.88
C GLY A 166 5.66 0.49 -11.28
N CYS A 167 5.44 1.44 -10.37
CA CYS A 167 4.94 2.76 -10.72
C CYS A 167 6.05 3.61 -11.36
N SER A 168 5.68 4.39 -12.35
CA SER A 168 6.54 5.34 -13.05
C SER A 168 6.43 6.76 -12.46
N ASP A 169 7.34 7.65 -12.85
CA ASP A 169 7.23 9.08 -12.51
C ASP A 169 5.91 9.71 -12.99
N ALA A 170 5.37 9.22 -14.12
CA ALA A 170 4.06 9.65 -14.60
C ALA A 170 2.94 9.26 -13.63
N ASP A 171 3.02 8.08 -13.02
CA ASP A 171 2.03 7.64 -12.02
C ASP A 171 2.12 8.49 -10.74
N VAL A 172 3.33 8.81 -10.29
CA VAL A 172 3.55 9.73 -9.14
C VAL A 172 2.94 11.08 -9.45
N LYS A 173 3.21 11.63 -10.63
CA LYS A 173 2.65 12.92 -11.08
C LYS A 173 1.12 12.89 -11.08
N THR A 174 0.51 11.86 -11.67
CA THR A 174 -0.95 11.74 -11.69
C THR A 174 -1.55 11.65 -10.28
N VAL A 175 -0.95 10.87 -9.37
CA VAL A 175 -1.41 10.79 -7.98
C VAL A 175 -1.30 12.13 -7.28
N VAL A 176 -0.18 12.84 -7.44
CA VAL A 176 0.03 14.16 -6.82
C VAL A 176 -0.95 15.19 -7.37
N GLU A 177 -1.13 15.26 -8.69
CA GLU A 177 -2.11 16.15 -9.33
C GLU A 177 -3.53 15.85 -8.85
N GLU A 178 -3.90 14.57 -8.69
CA GLU A 178 -5.20 14.18 -8.15
C GLU A 178 -5.38 14.66 -6.70
N GLN A 179 -4.36 14.52 -5.84
CA GLN A 179 -4.44 15.05 -4.48
C GLN A 179 -4.56 16.58 -4.48
N GLU A 180 -3.77 17.28 -5.28
CA GLU A 180 -3.84 18.73 -5.40
C GLU A 180 -5.22 19.22 -5.84
N ASN A 181 -5.84 18.54 -6.81
CA ASN A 181 -7.19 18.84 -7.28
C ASN A 181 -8.26 18.62 -6.18
N SER A 182 -7.99 17.75 -5.20
CA SER A 182 -8.92 17.45 -4.10
C SER A 182 -8.83 18.41 -2.90
N ARG A 183 -7.99 19.44 -2.93
CA ARG A 183 -7.84 20.44 -1.83
C ARG A 183 -9.16 21.10 -1.40
N GLY A 184 -10.13 21.22 -2.30
CA GLY A 184 -11.45 21.79 -2.02
C GLY A 184 -12.53 20.77 -1.63
N ASP A 185 -12.20 19.47 -1.68
CA ASP A 185 -13.17 18.39 -1.46
C ASP A 185 -13.23 17.96 0.01
N PHE A 186 -14.31 17.25 0.35
CA PHE A 186 -14.42 16.52 1.60
C PHE A 186 -14.70 15.03 1.33
N PRO A 187 -13.83 14.11 1.82
CA PRO A 187 -12.56 14.34 2.50
C PRO A 187 -11.47 14.92 1.58
N GLY A 188 -10.64 15.80 2.13
CA GLY A 188 -9.56 16.51 1.41
C GLY A 188 -8.32 15.64 1.11
N PRO A 189 -7.22 16.23 0.65
CA PRO A 189 -6.08 15.51 0.09
C PRO A 189 -5.37 14.61 1.09
N MET A 190 -4.83 13.52 0.58
CA MET A 190 -3.91 12.64 1.32
C MET A 190 -2.46 13.04 0.99
N PRO A 191 -1.59 13.21 1.99
CA PRO A 191 -0.16 13.31 1.75
C PRO A 191 0.37 12.12 0.95
N VAL A 192 1.23 12.39 -0.04
CA VAL A 192 1.83 11.37 -0.90
C VAL A 192 3.20 10.95 -0.35
N ILE A 193 3.40 9.65 -0.17
CA ILE A 193 4.69 9.04 0.18
C ILE A 193 5.25 8.36 -1.05
N ILE A 194 6.51 8.59 -1.41
CA ILE A 194 7.19 7.80 -2.44
C ILE A 194 7.89 6.61 -1.77
N ARG A 195 7.43 5.41 -2.09
CA ARG A 195 8.03 4.17 -1.61
C ARG A 195 9.05 3.65 -2.62
N ASP A 196 10.32 3.78 -2.25
CA ASP A 196 11.48 3.31 -3.00
C ASP A 196 12.61 2.90 -2.03
N LEU A 197 13.72 2.41 -2.58
CA LEU A 197 14.96 2.09 -1.88
C LEU A 197 15.88 3.32 -1.82
N VAL A 198 15.43 4.40 -1.17
CA VAL A 198 16.19 5.67 -1.13
C VAL A 198 17.54 5.49 -0.43
N ILE A 199 18.61 5.93 -1.11
CA ILE A 199 19.99 5.90 -0.60
C ILE A 199 20.70 7.27 -0.62
N SER A 200 20.10 8.26 -1.29
CA SER A 200 20.72 9.56 -1.56
C SER A 200 19.78 10.75 -1.37
N GLU A 201 20.36 11.91 -1.09
CA GLU A 201 19.68 13.21 -1.01
C GLU A 201 19.03 13.60 -2.34
N PHE A 202 19.63 13.20 -3.47
CA PHE A 202 19.09 13.43 -4.81
C PHE A 202 17.70 12.84 -4.97
N GLU A 203 17.48 11.60 -4.51
CA GLU A 203 16.17 10.95 -4.59
C GLU A 203 15.15 11.64 -3.67
N ILE A 204 15.58 12.12 -2.50
CA ILE A 204 14.73 12.88 -1.59
C ILE A 204 14.35 14.23 -2.23
N ALA A 205 15.30 14.93 -2.85
CA ALA A 205 15.03 16.18 -3.58
C ALA A 205 14.11 15.95 -4.79
N ARG A 206 14.29 14.84 -5.53
CA ARG A 206 13.39 14.43 -6.62
C ARG A 206 11.99 14.14 -6.12
N ALA A 207 11.85 13.43 -5.01
CA ALA A 207 10.57 13.18 -4.38
C ALA A 207 9.87 14.48 -3.95
N LYS A 208 10.61 15.42 -3.34
CA LYS A 208 10.06 16.73 -2.97
C LYS A 208 9.63 17.53 -4.19
N ALA A 209 10.43 17.56 -5.24
CA ALA A 209 10.10 18.24 -6.49
C ALA A 209 8.86 17.64 -7.17
N ALA A 210 8.63 16.34 -7.00
CA ALA A 210 7.42 15.66 -7.48
C ALA A 210 6.17 15.94 -6.62
N GLY A 211 6.30 16.61 -5.46
CA GLY A 211 5.18 16.92 -4.55
C GLY A 211 4.98 15.92 -3.41
N ALA A 212 5.94 15.04 -3.14
CA ALA A 212 5.84 14.12 -2.01
C ALA A 212 5.94 14.84 -0.65
N ALA A 213 5.26 14.27 0.34
CA ALA A 213 5.36 14.64 1.75
C ALA A 213 6.32 13.73 2.53
N GLY A 214 6.70 12.58 1.96
CA GLY A 214 7.63 11.66 2.59
C GLY A 214 8.20 10.62 1.63
N VAL A 215 9.22 9.92 2.11
CA VAL A 215 9.91 8.85 1.38
C VAL A 215 10.18 7.65 2.29
N THR A 216 10.38 6.47 1.73
CA THR A 216 10.85 5.30 2.50
C THR A 216 12.36 5.14 2.43
N VAL A 217 12.99 4.79 3.54
CA VAL A 217 14.43 4.46 3.62
C VAL A 217 14.58 3.10 4.26
N VAL A 218 15.32 2.18 3.62
CA VAL A 218 15.53 0.83 4.14
C VAL A 218 16.79 0.79 5.00
N LEU A 219 16.64 0.63 6.31
CA LEU A 219 17.76 0.68 7.25
C LEU A 219 18.85 -0.35 6.90
N ALA A 220 18.42 -1.56 6.57
CA ALA A 220 19.28 -2.65 6.12
C ALA A 220 20.16 -2.33 4.90
N LEU A 221 19.76 -1.36 4.07
CA LEU A 221 20.42 -1.00 2.82
C LEU A 221 21.49 0.08 3.05
N VAL A 222 21.17 1.08 3.87
CA VAL A 222 22.01 2.27 4.05
C VAL A 222 22.82 2.26 5.36
N GLY A 223 22.36 1.53 6.38
CA GLY A 223 22.91 1.56 7.73
C GLY A 223 22.34 2.72 8.58
N PRO A 224 22.51 2.68 9.91
CA PRO A 224 21.83 3.61 10.81
C PRO A 224 22.30 5.05 10.72
N GLU A 225 23.61 5.29 10.59
CA GLU A 225 24.15 6.65 10.44
C GLU A 225 23.59 7.31 9.19
N ARG A 226 23.65 6.61 8.05
CA ARG A 226 23.12 7.12 6.78
C ARG A 226 21.60 7.30 6.79
N ALA A 227 20.86 6.41 7.45
CA ALA A 227 19.42 6.57 7.59
C ALA A 227 19.06 7.82 8.40
N ALA A 228 19.82 8.13 9.46
CA ALA A 228 19.67 9.35 10.24
C ALA A 228 19.97 10.61 9.40
N GLU A 229 21.04 10.60 8.60
CA GLU A 229 21.36 11.69 7.68
C GLU A 229 20.25 11.94 6.66
N LEU A 230 19.73 10.87 6.04
CA LEU A 230 18.63 10.96 5.07
C LEU A 230 17.34 11.46 5.72
N ALA A 231 17.04 11.03 6.95
CA ALA A 231 15.90 11.53 7.71
C ALA A 231 16.04 13.03 8.04
N ALA A 232 17.23 13.46 8.48
CA ALA A 232 17.52 14.87 8.72
C ALA A 232 17.42 15.71 7.44
N PHE A 233 17.92 15.18 6.31
CA PHE A 233 17.80 15.84 5.01
C PHE A 233 16.35 15.97 4.55
N ALA A 234 15.54 14.91 4.67
CA ALA A 234 14.10 14.97 4.38
C ALA A 234 13.41 16.09 5.17
N LYS A 235 13.71 16.21 6.48
CA LYS A 235 13.17 17.29 7.32
C LYS A 235 13.54 18.68 6.83
N LYS A 236 14.79 18.90 6.37
CA LYS A 236 15.22 20.19 5.79
C LYS A 236 14.42 20.59 4.55
N LEU A 237 13.90 19.60 3.82
CA LEU A 237 13.02 19.81 2.66
C LEU A 237 11.53 19.85 3.02
N GLY A 238 11.16 19.80 4.31
CA GLY A 238 9.77 19.72 4.73
C GLY A 238 9.13 18.40 4.28
N MET A 239 9.82 17.29 4.51
CA MET A 239 9.31 15.92 4.38
C MET A 239 9.74 15.09 5.58
N GLU A 240 9.21 13.88 5.72
CA GLU A 240 9.71 12.91 6.70
C GLU A 240 10.07 11.58 6.03
N ALA A 241 11.12 10.95 6.55
CA ALA A 241 11.53 9.62 6.11
C ALA A 241 10.84 8.54 6.97
N VAL A 242 10.22 7.58 6.31
CA VAL A 242 9.69 6.36 6.91
C VAL A 242 10.79 5.31 6.91
N ILE A 243 11.39 5.05 8.07
CA ILE A 243 12.49 4.09 8.19
C ILE A 243 11.94 2.67 8.25
N GLN A 244 12.28 1.84 7.27
CA GLN A 244 11.87 0.45 7.21
C GLN A 244 12.87 -0.43 7.97
N ALA A 245 12.35 -1.21 8.92
CA ALA A 245 13.12 -2.13 9.75
C ALA A 245 12.48 -3.53 9.76
N THR A 246 13.33 -4.55 9.93
CA THR A 246 12.96 -5.97 9.87
C THR A 246 13.41 -6.77 11.09
N SER A 247 14.04 -6.14 12.08
CA SER A 247 14.44 -6.85 13.30
C SER A 247 14.51 -5.91 14.49
N GLN A 248 14.61 -6.49 15.69
CA GLN A 248 14.82 -5.73 16.91
C GLN A 248 16.11 -4.91 16.82
N GLU A 249 17.20 -5.49 16.34
CA GLU A 249 18.49 -4.81 16.22
C GLU A 249 18.40 -3.59 15.29
N GLU A 250 17.67 -3.72 14.17
CA GLU A 250 17.42 -2.60 13.26
C GLU A 250 16.59 -1.50 13.94
N ILE A 251 15.56 -1.86 14.71
CA ILE A 251 14.77 -0.88 15.47
C ILE A 251 15.64 -0.15 16.50
N GLU A 252 16.40 -0.90 17.30
CA GLU A 252 17.28 -0.37 18.34
C GLU A 252 18.32 0.61 17.75
N GLN A 253 18.87 0.29 16.58
CA GLN A 253 19.77 1.19 15.86
C GLN A 253 19.06 2.46 15.35
N ALA A 254 17.87 2.32 14.77
CA ALA A 254 17.10 3.46 14.24
C ALA A 254 16.67 4.44 15.34
N VAL A 255 16.25 3.95 16.51
CA VAL A 255 15.76 4.79 17.61
C VAL A 255 16.87 5.53 18.36
N THR A 256 18.15 5.32 18.01
CA THR A 256 19.26 6.12 18.55
C THR A 256 19.25 7.56 18.02
N SER A 257 18.67 7.80 16.85
CA SER A 257 18.56 9.13 16.25
C SER A 257 17.25 9.81 16.65
N GLU A 258 17.33 11.09 17.01
CA GLU A 258 16.17 11.96 17.21
C GLU A 258 15.54 12.39 15.88
N ASP A 259 16.29 12.25 14.77
CA ASP A 259 15.79 12.60 13.45
C ASP A 259 14.77 11.59 12.90
N ILE A 260 14.75 10.38 13.44
CA ILE A 260 13.83 9.33 13.05
C ILE A 260 12.55 9.44 13.90
N SER A 261 11.48 9.88 13.24
CA SER A 261 10.14 10.06 13.82
C SER A 261 9.15 8.95 13.45
N ILE A 262 9.43 8.18 12.38
CA ILE A 262 8.56 7.12 11.86
C ILE A 262 9.38 5.85 11.58
N ILE A 263 8.96 4.74 12.17
CA ILE A 263 9.51 3.40 11.88
C ILE A 263 8.40 2.50 11.35
N SER A 264 8.66 1.84 10.23
CA SER A 264 7.76 0.87 9.61
C SER A 264 8.34 -0.53 9.68
N ILE A 265 7.59 -1.47 10.26
CA ILE A 265 7.94 -2.88 10.31
C ILE A 265 7.46 -3.56 9.02
N VAL A 266 8.40 -4.14 8.28
CA VAL A 266 8.16 -4.74 6.97
C VAL A 266 8.53 -6.23 6.96
N GLY A 267 7.81 -7.03 6.17
CA GLY A 267 8.16 -8.43 5.93
C GLY A 267 8.04 -9.34 7.15
N LYS A 268 7.12 -9.02 8.07
CA LYS A 268 6.86 -9.77 9.30
C LYS A 268 5.45 -10.32 9.34
N THR A 269 5.29 -11.43 10.03
CA THR A 269 3.96 -11.90 10.44
C THR A 269 3.37 -10.94 11.48
N VAL A 270 2.07 -11.05 11.74
CA VAL A 270 1.41 -10.27 12.79
C VAL A 270 2.05 -10.54 14.14
N ASP A 271 2.27 -11.80 14.50
CA ASP A 271 2.87 -12.17 15.78
C ASP A 271 4.26 -11.56 15.96
N GLU A 272 5.12 -11.65 14.93
CA GLU A 272 6.45 -11.03 14.96
C GLU A 272 6.36 -9.50 15.06
N ALA A 273 5.43 -8.86 14.35
CA ALA A 273 5.24 -7.42 14.42
C ALA A 273 4.72 -6.99 15.81
N VAL A 274 3.83 -7.77 16.43
CA VAL A 274 3.37 -7.53 17.81
C VAL A 274 4.55 -7.59 18.78
N GLU A 275 5.43 -8.59 18.64
CA GLU A 275 6.64 -8.68 19.46
C GLU A 275 7.59 -7.49 19.24
N LEU A 276 7.79 -7.07 17.99
CA LEU A 276 8.68 -5.96 17.67
C LEU A 276 8.17 -4.59 18.15
N ARG A 277 6.85 -4.45 18.35
CA ARG A 277 6.25 -3.17 18.76
C ARG A 277 6.83 -2.64 20.07
N GLN A 278 7.19 -3.51 21.00
CA GLN A 278 7.70 -3.11 22.32
C GLN A 278 9.03 -2.35 22.26
N TYR A 279 9.80 -2.51 21.18
CA TYR A 279 11.09 -1.84 20.99
C TYR A 279 10.97 -0.45 20.36
N ILE A 280 9.78 -0.08 19.87
CA ILE A 280 9.53 1.25 19.29
C ILE A 280 9.05 2.20 20.40
N PRO A 281 9.81 3.24 20.76
CA PRO A 281 9.43 4.17 21.81
C PRO A 281 8.24 5.04 21.40
N ASP A 282 7.45 5.52 22.36
CA ASP A 282 6.23 6.29 22.10
C ASP A 282 6.45 7.59 21.30
N ARG A 283 7.68 8.15 21.35
CA ARG A 283 8.07 9.31 20.53
C ARG A 283 8.06 9.00 19.03
N VAL A 284 8.22 7.74 18.63
CA VAL A 284 8.26 7.30 17.24
C VAL A 284 6.89 6.76 16.82
N VAL A 285 6.42 7.18 15.65
CA VAL A 285 5.23 6.61 15.01
C VAL A 285 5.58 5.22 14.50
N SER A 286 4.90 4.22 15.04
CA SER A 286 5.03 2.82 14.64
C SER A 286 4.03 2.46 13.55
N VAL A 287 4.54 1.98 12.42
CA VAL A 287 3.76 1.49 11.27
C VAL A 287 4.00 -0.01 11.10
N ALA A 288 2.95 -0.77 10.79
CA ALA A 288 3.06 -2.20 10.46
C ALA A 288 2.50 -2.48 9.07
N HIS A 289 3.23 -3.24 8.25
CA HIS A 289 2.74 -3.71 6.96
C HIS A 289 1.83 -4.92 7.14
N VAL A 290 0.71 -4.92 6.43
CA VAL A 290 -0.18 -6.08 6.33
C VAL A 290 -0.31 -6.45 4.86
N ASP A 291 0.24 -7.62 4.53
CA ASP A 291 0.17 -8.20 3.20
C ASP A 291 -1.07 -9.10 3.05
N ARG A 292 -1.47 -9.32 1.80
CA ARG A 292 -2.58 -10.20 1.44
C ARG A 292 -2.25 -11.66 1.75
N ARG A 293 -3.16 -12.38 2.42
CA ARG A 293 -3.08 -13.82 2.68
C ARG A 293 -3.67 -14.64 1.55
N SER A 294 -4.80 -14.19 1.00
CA SER A 294 -5.52 -14.85 -0.09
C SER A 294 -6.25 -13.86 -0.99
N ASP A 295 -6.58 -14.32 -2.20
CA ASP A 295 -7.35 -13.54 -3.20
C ASP A 295 -8.79 -13.24 -2.75
N GLU A 296 -9.32 -14.07 -1.84
CA GLU A 296 -10.67 -13.93 -1.27
C GLU A 296 -10.61 -13.77 0.25
N GLY A 297 -11.67 -13.22 0.84
CA GLY A 297 -11.83 -13.13 2.30
C GLY A 297 -11.19 -11.87 2.89
N LEU A 298 -11.29 -11.72 4.21
CA LEU A 298 -11.02 -10.46 4.92
C LEU A 298 -10.23 -10.69 6.23
N ASP A 299 -9.50 -11.80 6.32
CA ASP A 299 -8.78 -12.19 7.54
C ASP A 299 -7.68 -11.15 7.90
N GLU A 300 -7.15 -10.44 6.90
CA GLU A 300 -6.17 -9.37 7.07
C GLU A 300 -6.72 -8.17 7.85
N ILE A 301 -8.05 -7.99 7.90
CA ILE A 301 -8.66 -6.95 8.74
C ILE A 301 -8.55 -7.32 10.23
N GLU A 302 -8.68 -8.60 10.57
CA GLU A 302 -8.49 -9.06 11.95
C GLU A 302 -7.02 -8.92 12.37
N ASP A 303 -6.08 -9.16 11.45
CA ASP A 303 -4.65 -8.87 11.64
C ASP A 303 -4.40 -7.39 11.94
N CYS A 304 -5.05 -6.48 11.20
CA CYS A 304 -4.96 -5.04 11.46
C CYS A 304 -5.46 -4.70 12.89
N TRP A 305 -6.57 -5.29 13.32
CA TRP A 305 -7.10 -5.06 14.67
C TRP A 305 -6.20 -5.62 15.77
N GLN A 306 -5.51 -6.73 15.53
CA GLN A 306 -4.50 -7.25 16.46
C GLN A 306 -3.32 -6.27 16.60
N LEU A 307 -2.84 -5.72 15.48
CA LEU A 307 -1.76 -4.73 15.48
C LEU A 307 -2.18 -3.42 16.15
N ARG A 308 -3.44 -2.99 15.97
CA ARG A 308 -4.04 -1.87 16.72
C ARG A 308 -3.97 -2.12 18.23
N ASP A 309 -4.39 -3.32 18.66
CA ASP A 309 -4.46 -3.67 20.08
C ASP A 309 -3.05 -3.83 20.69
N ALA A 310 -2.06 -4.20 19.89
CA ALA A 310 -0.63 -4.15 20.26
C ALA A 310 -0.07 -2.71 20.35
N GLY A 311 -0.81 -1.70 19.90
CA GLY A 311 -0.44 -0.30 20.04
C GLY A 311 0.28 0.29 18.82
N TYR A 312 0.15 -0.32 17.63
CA TYR A 312 0.55 0.34 16.39
C TYR A 312 -0.32 1.57 16.12
N HIS A 313 0.29 2.62 15.54
CA HIS A 313 -0.41 3.84 15.17
C HIS A 313 -1.06 3.72 13.79
N THR A 314 -0.37 3.02 12.88
CA THR A 314 -0.71 2.98 11.46
C THR A 314 -0.54 1.58 10.90
N ILE A 315 -1.44 1.22 9.99
CA ILE A 315 -1.26 0.08 9.08
C ILE A 315 -0.83 0.57 7.71
N TRP A 316 0.17 -0.06 7.12
CA TRP A 316 0.50 0.07 5.72
C TRP A 316 -0.20 -1.02 4.93
N ALA A 317 -1.28 -0.65 4.24
CA ALA A 317 -2.13 -1.54 3.46
C ALA A 317 -1.69 -1.52 1.99
N SER A 318 -1.17 -2.66 1.51
CA SER A 318 -0.70 -2.82 0.13
C SER A 318 -1.56 -3.83 -0.61
N GLU A 319 -1.10 -5.08 -0.73
CA GLU A 319 -1.75 -6.11 -1.54
C GLU A 319 -3.21 -6.38 -1.13
N VAL A 320 -3.54 -6.12 0.13
CA VAL A 320 -4.90 -6.25 0.68
C VAL A 320 -5.91 -5.36 -0.06
N LEU A 321 -5.50 -4.27 -0.70
CA LEU A 321 -6.38 -3.34 -1.43
C LEU A 321 -6.78 -3.83 -2.83
N TYR A 322 -6.14 -4.89 -3.32
CA TYR A 322 -6.30 -5.41 -4.70
C TYR A 322 -6.92 -6.80 -4.69
N LYS A 323 -7.98 -7.01 -3.89
CA LYS A 323 -8.71 -8.29 -3.92
C LYS A 323 -9.57 -8.37 -5.18
N GLY A 324 -9.50 -9.51 -5.85
CA GLY A 324 -10.11 -9.74 -7.15
C GLY A 324 -11.53 -10.31 -7.10
N GLY A 325 -12.12 -10.43 -5.91
CA GLY A 325 -13.46 -11.01 -5.80
C GLY A 325 -14.56 -10.03 -6.25
N MET A 326 -15.70 -10.61 -6.65
CA MET A 326 -16.83 -9.86 -7.22
C MET A 326 -17.70 -9.18 -6.14
N MET A 327 -17.30 -9.22 -4.87
CA MET A 327 -18.09 -8.69 -3.75
C MET A 327 -17.79 -7.20 -3.54
N GLN A 328 -18.84 -6.37 -3.39
CA GLN A 328 -18.66 -4.94 -3.07
C GLN A 328 -17.85 -4.72 -1.78
N ALA A 329 -17.96 -5.64 -0.83
CA ALA A 329 -17.20 -5.65 0.42
C ALA A 329 -15.67 -5.78 0.25
N GLU A 330 -15.21 -6.18 -0.94
CA GLU A 330 -13.78 -6.32 -1.26
C GLU A 330 -13.24 -5.13 -2.08
N SER A 331 -14.01 -4.06 -2.21
CA SER A 331 -13.50 -2.78 -2.73
C SER A 331 -12.50 -2.15 -1.77
N ALA A 332 -11.53 -1.40 -2.30
CA ALA A 332 -10.52 -0.70 -1.50
C ALA A 332 -11.16 0.23 -0.44
N GLU A 333 -12.24 0.92 -0.79
CA GLU A 333 -13.00 1.75 0.15
C GLU A 333 -13.56 0.94 1.33
N ALA A 334 -14.21 -0.19 1.04
CA ALA A 334 -14.81 -1.05 2.07
C ALA A 334 -13.74 -1.67 2.98
N ILE A 335 -12.63 -2.13 2.40
CA ILE A 335 -11.48 -2.69 3.13
C ILE A 335 -10.90 -1.66 4.10
N LEU A 336 -10.66 -0.42 3.65
CA LEU A 336 -10.14 0.64 4.51
C LEU A 336 -11.10 1.00 5.64
N LYS A 337 -12.41 1.07 5.37
CA LYS A 337 -13.44 1.27 6.40
C LYS A 337 -13.41 0.15 7.44
N ALA A 338 -13.24 -1.10 7.01
CA ALA A 338 -13.17 -2.25 7.90
C ALA A 338 -11.88 -2.25 8.75
N ILE A 339 -10.71 -1.94 8.17
CA ILE A 339 -9.44 -1.80 8.92
C ILE A 339 -9.57 -0.77 10.04
N ARG A 340 -10.22 0.36 9.76
CA ARG A 340 -10.40 1.47 10.70
C ARG A 340 -11.50 1.24 11.73
N ALA A 341 -12.34 0.22 11.56
CA ALA A 341 -13.42 -0.07 12.49
C ALA A 341 -12.88 -0.39 13.90
N LYS A 342 -13.58 0.10 14.93
CA LYS A 342 -13.27 -0.20 16.35
C LYS A 342 -13.80 -1.57 16.78
N ALA A 343 -13.79 -2.55 15.89
CA ALA A 343 -14.29 -3.89 16.21
C ALA A 343 -13.36 -4.61 17.21
N SER A 344 -13.95 -5.43 18.07
CA SER A 344 -13.20 -6.23 19.03
C SER A 344 -12.57 -7.44 18.35
N VAL A 345 -11.28 -7.68 18.57
CA VAL A 345 -10.60 -8.91 18.13
C VAL A 345 -11.21 -10.16 18.78
N LYS A 346 -11.77 -10.02 20.00
CA LYS A 346 -12.34 -11.13 20.77
C LYS A 346 -13.77 -11.50 20.38
N TYR A 347 -14.56 -10.52 19.95
CA TYR A 347 -16.01 -10.68 19.74
C TYR A 347 -16.51 -10.27 18.34
N GLY A 348 -15.68 -9.57 17.56
CA GLY A 348 -15.95 -9.23 16.18
C GLY A 348 -15.28 -10.21 15.23
N ARG A 349 -15.92 -10.44 14.08
CA ARG A 349 -15.30 -11.14 12.94
C ARG A 349 -15.54 -10.31 11.70
N ALA A 350 -14.52 -10.10 10.88
CA ALA A 350 -14.65 -9.34 9.63
C ALA A 350 -15.65 -10.01 8.66
N ARG A 351 -15.85 -11.32 8.79
CA ARG A 351 -16.73 -12.14 7.94
C ARG A 351 -18.10 -12.49 8.57
N GLY A 352 -18.42 -11.99 9.76
CA GLY A 352 -19.59 -12.44 10.52
C GLY A 352 -20.94 -11.91 10.01
N MET A 353 -21.78 -12.76 9.41
CA MET A 353 -23.17 -12.40 9.04
C MET A 353 -24.18 -12.50 10.21
N SER A 354 -23.89 -13.28 11.26
CA SER A 354 -24.68 -13.33 12.51
C SER A 354 -23.84 -13.79 13.71
N GLY A 355 -24.22 -13.36 14.93
CA GLY A 355 -23.56 -13.70 16.21
C GLY A 355 -23.68 -12.60 17.26
N LYS A 356 -23.38 -12.91 18.53
CA LYS A 356 -23.27 -11.92 19.62
C LYS A 356 -21.98 -11.10 19.44
N GLY A 357 -22.08 -10.04 18.66
CA GLY A 357 -20.99 -9.15 18.27
C GLY A 357 -21.52 -8.08 17.32
N GLU A 358 -22.32 -7.15 17.84
CA GLU A 358 -22.95 -6.06 17.08
C GLU A 358 -21.93 -5.11 16.41
N GLY A 359 -20.64 -5.18 16.79
CA GLY A 359 -19.58 -4.36 16.21
C GLY A 359 -19.23 -4.64 14.75
N ALA A 360 -19.66 -5.77 14.15
CA ALA A 360 -19.49 -6.00 12.71
C ALA A 360 -20.66 -5.43 11.89
N LYS A 361 -21.88 -5.42 12.46
CA LYS A 361 -23.09 -4.94 11.77
C LYS A 361 -23.17 -3.41 11.67
N GLU A 362 -22.60 -2.69 12.62
CA GLU A 362 -22.54 -1.23 12.57
C GLU A 362 -21.50 -0.69 11.57
N TYR A 363 -20.51 -1.50 11.14
CA TYR A 363 -19.34 -1.02 10.40
C TYR A 363 -19.20 -1.56 8.96
N LEU A 364 -19.74 -2.74 8.66
CA LEU A 364 -19.80 -3.29 7.28
C LEU A 364 -21.07 -2.85 6.51
N GLY A 365 -21.74 -1.81 7.01
CA GLY A 365 -23.13 -1.44 6.70
C GLY A 365 -23.62 -1.87 5.31
N TYR A 366 -24.63 -2.74 5.27
CA TYR A 366 -25.39 -3.12 4.06
C TYR A 366 -24.59 -3.53 2.80
N LEU A 367 -23.26 -3.72 2.84
CA LEU A 367 -22.44 -4.11 1.68
C LEU A 367 -22.39 -5.64 1.47
N ALA A 368 -23.04 -6.40 2.36
CA ALA A 368 -23.14 -7.85 2.31
C ALA A 368 -24.55 -8.35 1.93
N GLN A 369 -25.42 -7.48 1.37
CA GLN A 369 -26.72 -7.88 0.82
C GLN A 369 -26.66 -8.06 -0.70
#